data_AF-A0A2V7P2T3-F1
#
_entry.id   AF-A0A2V7P2T3-F1
#
_cell.length_a   1.000
_cell.length_b   1.000
_cell.length_c   1.000
_cell.angle_alpha   90.00
_cell.angle_beta   90.00
_cell.angle_gamma   90.00
#
_symmetry.space_group_name_H-M   'P 1'
#
loop_
_entity.id
_entity.type
_entity.pdbx_description
1 polymer ?
#
loop_
_entity_poly.entity_id
_entity_poly.type
_entity_poly.pdbx_seq_one_letter_code
_entity_poly.pdbx_strand_id
1 'polypeptide(L)'
;MLAHVQLSWLDPHKERKLTVVGAKKMVVFDDMEPREKLRIYDKGVDRPPEYGSYGESLAIREGDIFIPKIPNVEPLAAELGHFVRVARGEEAPRAGAEDGVRVVRVLEAASRSLAGGGAPMSL
;
A
#
# COMPACT_ATOMS: atom_id res chain seq x y z
N MET A 1 2.53 10.56 7.61
CA MET A 1 2.29 9.22 7.02
C MET A 1 3.32 8.28 7.61
N LEU A 2 2.91 7.11 8.10
CA LEU A 2 3.80 6.07 8.58
C LEU A 2 3.66 4.86 7.66
N ALA A 3 4.77 4.23 7.31
CA ALA A 3 4.78 2.99 6.53
C ALA A 3 5.64 1.96 7.26
N HIS A 4 5.22 0.70 7.20
CA HIS A 4 5.95 -0.45 7.69
C HIS A 4 6.03 -1.48 6.58
N VAL A 5 7.23 -2.00 6.33
CA VAL A 5 7.48 -3.01 5.31
C VAL A 5 8.19 -4.19 5.96
N GLN A 6 7.61 -5.37 5.86
CA GLN A 6 8.20 -6.61 6.30
C GLN A 6 8.48 -7.50 5.09
N LEU A 7 9.73 -7.94 4.96
CA LEU A 7 10.17 -8.87 3.92
C LEU A 7 10.90 -10.02 4.61
N SER A 8 10.43 -11.24 4.38
CA SER A 8 11.10 -12.44 4.84
C SER A 8 11.04 -13.49 3.75
N TRP A 9 12.21 -13.94 3.29
CA TRP A 9 12.30 -15.07 2.37
C TRP A 9 12.14 -16.41 3.09
N LEU A 10 12.47 -16.46 4.39
CA LEU A 10 12.41 -17.66 5.22
C LEU A 10 11.03 -17.88 5.86
N ASP A 11 10.08 -16.97 5.66
CA ASP A 11 8.73 -17.16 6.17
C ASP A 11 8.09 -18.39 5.50
N PRO A 12 7.57 -19.36 6.27
CA PRO A 12 6.92 -20.53 5.70
C PRO A 12 5.62 -20.18 4.96
N HIS A 13 5.06 -18.99 5.21
CA HIS A 13 3.88 -18.50 4.52
C HIS A 13 4.27 -17.55 3.39
N LYS A 14 3.84 -17.88 2.17
CA LYS A 14 3.94 -16.97 1.04
C LYS A 14 2.88 -15.89 1.15
N GLU A 15 3.23 -14.75 1.72
CA GLU A 15 2.34 -13.59 1.84
C GLU A 15 2.77 -12.43 0.93
N ARG A 16 1.79 -11.78 0.30
CA ARG A 16 1.96 -10.54 -0.48
C ARG A 16 0.77 -9.63 -0.21
N LYS A 17 0.89 -8.85 0.86
CA LYS A 17 -0.21 -8.08 1.44
C LYS A 17 0.17 -6.62 1.58
N LEU A 18 -0.69 -5.73 1.09
CA LEU A 18 -0.60 -4.29 1.27
C LEU A 18 -1.83 -3.82 2.04
N THR A 19 -1.59 -3.14 3.16
CA THR A 19 -2.67 -2.53 3.95
C THR A 19 -2.50 -1.02 3.96
N VAL A 20 -3.53 -0.30 3.52
CA VAL A 20 -3.61 1.15 3.57
C VAL A 20 -4.64 1.53 4.61
N VAL A 21 -4.22 2.23 5.66
CA VAL A 21 -5.11 2.71 6.72
C VAL A 21 -5.33 4.20 6.51
N GLY A 22 -6.52 4.56 6.01
CA GLY A 22 -6.94 5.95 5.87
C GLY A 22 -7.78 6.40 7.06
N ALA A 23 -7.99 7.71 7.18
CA ALA A 23 -8.84 8.29 8.24
C ALA A 23 -10.31 7.85 8.12
N LYS A 24 -10.77 7.59 6.90
CA LYS A 24 -12.16 7.20 6.62
C LYS A 24 -12.28 5.70 6.35
N LYS A 25 -11.44 5.14 5.48
CA LYS A 25 -11.53 3.75 5.06
C LYS A 25 -10.17 3.07 5.14
N MET A 26 -10.18 1.75 5.30
CA MET A 26 -9.00 0.92 5.17
C MET A 26 -9.12 0.03 3.95
N VAL A 27 -7.99 -0.26 3.32
CA VAL A 27 -7.93 -1.13 2.15
C VAL A 27 -6.89 -2.19 2.40
N VAL A 28 -7.27 -3.45 2.19
CA VAL A 28 -6.35 -4.58 2.16
C VAL A 28 -6.31 -5.11 0.73
N PHE A 29 -5.12 -5.09 0.14
CA PHE A 29 -4.83 -5.80 -1.10
C PHE A 29 -4.00 -7.04 -0.76
N ASP A 30 -4.54 -8.21 -1.05
CA ASP A 30 -3.89 -9.51 -0.90
C ASP A 30 -3.73 -10.15 -2.28
N ASP A 31 -2.52 -10.13 -2.83
CA ASP A 31 -2.26 -10.66 -4.16
C ASP A 31 -2.33 -12.20 -4.20
N MET A 32 -2.25 -12.86 -3.04
CA MET A 32 -2.33 -14.31 -2.92
C MET A 32 -3.78 -14.83 -2.93
N GLU A 33 -4.76 -13.96 -2.72
CA GLU A 33 -6.18 -14.30 -2.75
C GLU A 33 -6.66 -14.48 -4.21
N PRO A 34 -7.26 -15.61 -4.60
CA PRO A 34 -7.64 -15.86 -6.00
C PRO A 34 -8.82 -15.02 -6.51
N ARG A 35 -9.73 -14.56 -5.63
CA ARG A 35 -10.99 -13.91 -6.03
C ARG A 35 -11.22 -12.56 -5.37
N GLU A 36 -10.94 -12.46 -4.07
CA GLU A 36 -11.23 -11.29 -3.24
C GLU A 36 -9.97 -10.47 -2.93
N LYS A 37 -9.14 -10.23 -3.96
CA LYS A 37 -7.84 -9.57 -3.81
C LYS A 37 -7.89 -8.22 -3.13
N LEU A 38 -9.00 -7.48 -3.26
CA LEU A 38 -9.15 -6.14 -2.72
C LEU A 38 -10.35 -6.11 -1.77
N ARG A 39 -10.11 -5.75 -0.50
CA ARG A 39 -11.17 -5.55 0.50
C ARG A 39 -11.09 -4.13 1.02
N ILE A 40 -12.21 -3.40 0.91
CA ILE A 40 -12.35 -2.02 1.37
C ILE A 40 -13.24 -2.04 2.60
N TYR A 41 -12.67 -1.68 3.75
CA TYR A 41 -13.36 -1.62 5.02
C TYR A 41 -13.81 -0.19 5.28
N ASP A 42 -15.11 0.01 5.42
CA ASP A 42 -15.67 1.28 5.86
C ASP A 42 -15.65 1.42 7.38
N LYS A 43 -14.49 1.14 7.98
CA LYS A 43 -14.23 1.25 9.41
C LYS A 43 -13.41 2.51 9.68
N GLY A 44 -13.70 3.20 10.76
CA GLY A 44 -13.00 4.45 11.07
C GLY A 44 -13.21 4.88 12.51
N VAL A 45 -12.59 5.99 12.88
CA VAL A 45 -12.81 6.64 14.17
C VAL A 45 -13.39 8.01 13.89
N ASP A 46 -14.66 8.20 14.21
CA ASP A 46 -15.25 9.52 14.16
C ASP A 46 -14.89 10.26 15.45
N ARG A 47 -14.41 11.49 15.31
CA ARG A 47 -14.16 12.39 16.44
C ARG A 47 -15.35 13.35 16.54
N PRO A 48 -16.24 13.20 17.53
CA PRO A 48 -17.30 14.18 17.77
C PRO A 48 -16.71 15.57 18.09
N PRO A 49 -17.40 16.67 17.75
CA PRO A 49 -16.87 18.03 17.83
C PRO A 49 -16.71 18.60 19.26
N GLU A 50 -17.29 17.98 20.29
CA GLU A 50 -17.18 18.43 21.67
C GLU A 50 -16.85 17.23 22.56
N TYR A 51 -15.84 17.32 23.44
CA TYR A 51 -15.91 16.84 24.83
C TYR A 51 -14.69 17.31 25.64
N GLY A 52 -14.96 17.78 26.87
CA GLY A 52 -14.03 18.46 27.78
C GLY A 52 -13.30 17.56 28.77
N SER A 53 -13.11 16.26 28.51
CA SER A 53 -12.28 15.41 29.37
C SER A 53 -11.60 14.26 28.61
N TYR A 54 -10.43 13.85 29.13
CA TYR A 54 -9.43 12.95 28.53
C TYR A 54 -9.87 11.46 28.41
N GLY A 55 -11.16 11.14 28.57
CA GLY A 55 -11.63 9.75 28.74
C GLY A 55 -12.80 9.28 27.86
N GLU A 56 -13.46 10.14 27.08
CA GLU A 56 -14.73 9.77 26.44
C GLU A 56 -14.59 9.43 24.94
N SER A 57 -14.60 8.11 24.69
CA SER A 57 -15.16 7.39 23.55
C SER A 57 -14.81 7.90 22.13
N LEU A 58 -13.69 7.40 21.61
CA LEU A 58 -13.52 7.22 20.16
C LEU A 58 -14.69 6.34 19.66
N ALA A 59 -15.66 6.93 18.98
CA ALA A 59 -16.73 6.17 18.36
C ALA A 59 -16.14 5.40 17.17
N ILE A 60 -16.00 4.09 17.34
CA ILE A 60 -15.58 3.20 16.26
C ILE A 60 -16.76 3.12 15.28
N ARG A 61 -16.57 3.69 14.09
CA ARG A 61 -17.50 3.53 12.99
C ARG A 61 -17.26 2.15 12.38
N GLU A 62 -18.29 1.33 12.35
CA GLU A 62 -18.28 0.03 11.67
C GLU A 62 -19.30 0.05 10.53
N GLY A 63 -18.82 0.33 9.33
CA GLY A 63 -19.61 0.25 8.10
C GLY A 63 -19.33 -1.03 7.31
N ASP A 64 -19.81 -1.05 6.06
CA ASP A 64 -19.72 -2.21 5.19
C ASP A 64 -18.29 -2.58 4.78
N ILE A 65 -18.13 -3.85 4.41
CA ILE A 65 -16.95 -4.33 3.67
C ILE A 65 -17.35 -4.44 2.20
N PHE A 66 -16.65 -3.72 1.34
CA PHE A 66 -16.84 -3.77 -0.09
C PHE A 66 -15.68 -4.54 -0.76
N ILE A 67 -16.03 -5.55 -1.54
CA ILE A 67 -15.09 -6.41 -2.27
C ILE A 67 -15.38 -6.25 -3.77
N PRO A 68 -14.68 -5.35 -4.48
CA PRO A 68 -14.88 -5.18 -5.90
C PRO A 68 -14.38 -6.40 -6.68
N LYS A 69 -15.11 -6.75 -7.74
CA LYS A 69 -14.65 -7.75 -8.71
C LYS A 69 -13.49 -7.17 -9.52
N ILE A 70 -12.31 -7.72 -9.34
CA ILE A 70 -11.12 -7.37 -10.13
C ILE A 70 -10.94 -8.44 -11.23
N PRO A 71 -10.89 -8.06 -12.52
CA PRO A 71 -10.59 -9.01 -13.57
C PRO A 71 -9.18 -9.60 -13.39
N ASN A 72 -9.06 -10.92 -13.52
CA ASN A 72 -7.75 -11.56 -13.56
C ASN A 72 -7.15 -11.29 -14.94
N VAL A 73 -6.18 -10.38 -14.97
CA VAL A 73 -5.34 -10.09 -16.14
C VAL A 73 -3.94 -10.60 -15.83
N GLU A 74 -3.28 -11.16 -16.84
CA GLU A 74 -1.88 -11.57 -16.74
C GLU A 74 -1.00 -10.32 -16.55
N PRO A 75 -0.38 -10.10 -15.38
CA PRO A 75 0.23 -8.82 -15.04
C PRO A 75 1.41 -8.43 -15.96
N LEU A 76 2.22 -9.41 -16.39
CA LEU A 76 3.39 -9.16 -17.24
C LEU A 76 2.95 -8.75 -18.65
N ALA A 77 1.95 -9.41 -19.25
CA ALA A 77 1.38 -8.98 -20.52
C ALA A 77 0.77 -7.58 -20.43
N ALA A 78 0.08 -7.25 -19.32
CA ALA A 78 -0.47 -5.92 -19.12
C ALA A 78 0.64 -4.85 -19.04
N GLU A 79 1.72 -5.14 -18.31
CA GLU A 79 2.88 -4.26 -18.17
C GLU A 79 3.63 -4.07 -19.50
N LEU A 80 3.95 -5.15 -20.21
CA LEU A 80 4.63 -5.09 -21.50
C LEU A 80 3.77 -4.39 -22.56
N GLY A 81 2.46 -4.65 -22.57
CA GLY A 81 1.53 -3.94 -23.44
C GLY A 81 1.52 -2.43 -23.16
N HIS A 82 1.52 -2.04 -21.89
CA HIS A 82 1.66 -0.63 -21.48
C HIS A 82 2.99 -0.04 -21.95
N PHE A 83 4.09 -0.73 -21.71
CA PHE A 83 5.43 -0.31 -22.12
C PHE A 83 5.52 -0.03 -23.63
N VAL A 84 4.99 -0.92 -24.48
CA VAL A 84 5.02 -0.73 -25.94
C VAL A 84 4.21 0.50 -26.35
N ARG A 85 3.02 0.73 -25.78
CA ARG A 85 2.21 1.92 -26.08
C ARG A 85 2.91 3.21 -25.69
N VAL A 86 3.54 3.23 -24.51
CA VAL A 86 4.34 4.38 -24.06
C VAL A 86 5.53 4.62 -24.99
N ALA A 87 6.26 3.57 -25.36
CA ALA A 87 7.42 3.67 -26.26
C ALA A 87 7.03 4.20 -27.66
N ARG A 88 5.80 3.97 -28.10
CA ARG A 88 5.23 4.49 -29.35
C ARG A 88 4.62 5.89 -29.22
N GLY A 89 4.57 6.45 -28.02
CA GLY A 89 3.94 7.75 -27.74
C GLY A 89 2.40 7.70 -27.74
N GLU A 90 1.80 6.52 -27.63
CA GLU A 90 0.34 6.30 -27.64
C GLU A 90 -0.30 6.51 -26.25
N GLU A 91 0.47 6.35 -25.17
CA GLU A 91 0.01 6.50 -23.78
C GLU A 91 1.11 7.17 -22.93
N ALA A 92 0.73 7.92 -21.90
CA ALA A 92 1.69 8.45 -20.93
C ALA A 92 2.18 7.35 -19.97
N PRO A 93 3.44 7.39 -19.51
CA PRO A 93 3.93 6.43 -18.53
C PRO A 93 3.17 6.59 -17.20
N ARG A 94 2.70 5.47 -16.63
CA ARG A 94 2.09 5.45 -15.28
C ARG A 94 3.14 5.60 -14.17
N ALA A 95 4.36 5.16 -14.45
CA ALA A 95 5.54 5.34 -13.60
C ALA A 95 6.70 5.79 -14.49
N GLY A 96 7.29 6.93 -14.17
CA GLY A 96 8.40 7.53 -14.91
C GLY A 96 9.77 7.18 -14.31
N ALA A 97 10.83 7.73 -14.92
CA ALA A 97 12.19 7.55 -14.42
C ALA A 97 12.36 8.05 -12.97
N GLU A 98 11.68 9.14 -12.62
CA GLU A 98 11.74 9.72 -11.29
C GLU A 98 11.16 8.80 -10.21
N ASP A 99 10.13 8.01 -10.53
CA ASP A 99 9.58 6.99 -9.62
C ASP A 99 10.66 5.95 -9.28
N GLY A 100 11.37 5.47 -10.30
CA GLY A 100 12.49 4.53 -10.13
C GLY A 100 13.60 5.11 -9.24
N VAL A 101 14.00 6.36 -9.49
CA VAL A 101 15.00 7.06 -8.68
C VAL A 101 14.55 7.18 -7.22
N ARG A 102 13.28 7.53 -6.97
CA ARG A 102 12.72 7.62 -5.61
C ARG A 102 12.79 6.27 -4.89
N VAL A 103 12.42 5.18 -5.56
CA VAL A 103 12.48 3.83 -4.97
C VAL A 103 13.92 3.46 -4.61
N VAL A 104 14.86 3.66 -5.53
CA VAL A 104 16.29 3.34 -5.28
C VAL A 104 16.84 4.15 -4.11
N ARG A 105 16.52 5.44 -3.99
CA ARG A 105 16.94 6.28 -2.85
C ARG A 105 16.43 5.74 -1.51
N VAL A 106 15.17 5.29 -1.45
CA VAL A 106 14.60 4.70 -0.24
C VAL A 106 15.30 3.40 0.12
N LEU A 107 15.55 2.53 -0.87
CA LEU A 107 16.27 1.27 -0.65
C LEU A 107 17.70 1.51 -0.17
N GLU A 108 18.42 2.48 -0.77
CA GLU A 108 19.76 2.87 -0.35
C GLU A 108 19.77 3.40 1.09
N ALA A 109 18.83 4.27 1.47
CA ALA A 109 18.69 4.76 2.83
C ALA A 109 18.40 3.61 3.82
N ALA A 110 17.53 2.67 3.45
CA ALA A 110 17.24 1.49 4.27
C ALA A 110 18.48 0.59 4.44
N SER A 111 19.25 0.36 3.38
CA SER A 111 20.50 -0.40 3.45
C SER A 111 21.54 0.27 4.36
N ARG A 112 21.70 1.59 4.26
CA ARG A 112 22.62 2.33 5.14
C ARG A 112 22.13 2.34 6.59
N SER A 113 20.82 2.48 6.82
CA SER A 113 20.20 2.36 8.15
C SER A 113 20.52 1.01 8.79
N LEU A 114 20.33 -0.08 8.03
CA LEU A 114 20.63 -1.44 8.48
C LEU A 114 22.12 -1.62 8.83
N ALA A 115 23.03 -1.13 7.99
CA ALA A 115 24.47 -1.16 8.27
C ALA A 115 24.86 -0.34 9.52
N GLY A 116 24.11 0.71 9.82
CA GLY A 116 24.25 1.54 11.03
C GLY A 116 23.46 1.05 12.24
N GLY A 117 23.00 -0.21 12.26
CA GLY A 117 22.27 -0.78 13.40
C GLY A 117 20.81 -0.33 13.51
N GLY A 118 20.19 0.06 12.41
CA GLY A 118 18.80 0.53 12.36
C GLY A 118 18.61 2.01 12.71
N ALA A 119 19.67 2.82 12.65
CA ALA A 119 19.58 4.25 12.90
C ALA A 119 18.68 4.96 11.87
N PRO A 120 17.88 5.97 12.26
CA PRO A 120 17.04 6.72 11.34
C PRO A 120 17.86 7.38 10.22
N MET A 121 17.35 7.34 8.98
CA MET A 121 17.95 7.99 7.82
C MET A 121 17.03 9.05 7.23
N SER A 122 17.60 10.19 6.84
CA SER A 122 16.91 11.21 6.05
C SER A 122 16.90 10.83 4.56
N LEU A 123 15.77 11.08 3.90
CA LEU A 123 15.56 10.90 2.46
C LEU A 123 15.65 12.22 1.69
#